data_AF-A0A965RV83-F1
#
_entry.id   AF-A0A965RV83-F1
#
_cell.length_a   1.000
_cell.length_b   1.000
_cell.length_c   1.000
_cell.angle_alpha   90.00
_cell.angle_beta   90.00
_cell.angle_gamma   90.00
#
_symmetry.space_group_name_H-M   'P 1'
#
loop_
_entity.id
_entity.type
_entity.pdbx_description
1 polymer ?
#
loop_
_entity_poly.entity_id
_entity_poly.type
_entity_poly.pdbx_seq_one_letter_code
_entity_poly.pdbx_strand_id
1 'polypeptide(L)'
;MRILSFLYLILIAISSSAQTKNNESVAVKSLAFQSIKHANIGVILTDELIVYDRFGSQINTIKNLYGEIVAIDSISKEKIDLKNTGDNCNLLNFVKIRSKKITGWVHDSKLYEREIKPSLKRDTTLVFNQMKIDILPAKNFNIGVYDEVEDMLTFCGGNESPVIFYNSKYKKYETIFLENLPETQNDYSENYFTLDDHDGWGDKIIASHFSNNRLTLVVNRGYQEGEATITIEIKFDKHKSLGKVIKYERRPF
;
A
#
# COMPACT_ATOMS: atom_id res chain seq x y z
N MET A 1 86.87 45.28 10.46
CA MET A 1 86.74 43.90 11.00
C MET A 1 86.42 44.04 12.48
N ARG A 2 85.34 43.41 12.98
CA ARG A 2 84.60 43.72 14.24
C ARG A 2 83.64 44.93 14.06
N ILE A 3 82.42 44.99 14.61
CA ILE A 3 81.65 44.19 15.59
C ILE A 3 80.19 44.71 15.59
N LEU A 4 79.22 43.80 15.85
CA LEU A 4 77.87 43.95 16.42
C LEU A 4 76.85 45.00 15.89
N SER A 5 75.66 44.51 15.54
CA SER A 5 74.41 44.66 16.33
C SER A 5 73.26 43.94 15.59
N PHE A 6 72.93 42.69 15.92
CA PHE A 6 71.82 42.30 16.80
C PHE A 6 70.47 42.97 16.48
N LEU A 7 69.53 42.23 15.87
CA LEU A 7 68.22 42.03 16.51
C LEU A 7 67.51 40.77 15.99
N TYR A 8 66.97 40.07 16.98
CA TYR A 8 66.30 38.78 17.00
C TYR A 8 64.99 38.74 16.19
N LEU A 9 64.72 37.61 15.53
CA LEU A 9 63.36 37.09 15.42
C LEU A 9 63.37 35.56 15.49
N ILE A 10 62.78 35.08 16.59
CA ILE A 10 62.61 33.69 16.99
C ILE A 10 61.57 33.04 16.08
N LEU A 11 61.96 32.01 15.32
CA LEU A 11 61.01 31.08 14.71
C LEU A 11 60.69 29.98 15.72
N ILE A 12 59.48 30.00 16.26
CA ILE A 12 58.90 28.89 17.02
C ILE A 12 58.34 27.91 15.99
N ALA A 13 59.05 26.80 15.77
CA ALA A 13 58.51 25.64 15.08
C ALA A 13 57.63 24.86 16.07
N ILE A 14 56.32 25.13 16.07
CA ILE A 14 55.35 24.23 16.70
C ILE A 14 55.15 23.06 15.73
N SER A 15 55.70 21.92 16.10
CA SER A 15 55.38 20.61 15.56
C SER A 15 53.91 20.31 15.80
N SER A 16 53.07 20.46 14.77
CA SER A 16 51.73 19.88 14.75
C SER A 16 51.85 18.40 14.40
N SER A 17 51.86 17.57 15.43
CA SER A 17 51.54 16.15 15.33
C SER A 17 50.16 16.01 14.69
N ALA A 18 50.13 15.56 13.45
CA ALA A 18 48.92 15.11 12.78
C ALA A 18 48.38 13.89 13.54
N GLN A 19 47.48 14.12 14.49
CA GLN A 19 46.57 13.09 14.99
C GLN A 19 45.63 12.72 13.84
N THR A 20 46.02 11.67 13.12
CA THR A 20 45.12 10.90 12.29
C THR A 20 44.10 10.26 13.22
N LYS A 21 42.94 10.92 13.38
CA LYS A 21 41.74 10.28 13.94
C LYS A 21 41.37 9.16 12.97
N ASN A 22 41.73 7.93 13.33
CA ASN A 22 41.07 6.75 12.81
C ASN A 22 39.60 6.88 13.19
N ASN A 23 38.77 7.27 12.22
CA ASN A 23 37.33 7.06 12.29
C ASN A 23 37.12 5.55 12.18
N GLU A 24 37.22 4.86 13.32
CA GLU A 24 36.55 3.57 13.48
C GLU A 24 35.07 3.84 13.24
N SER A 25 34.56 3.35 12.11
CA SER A 25 33.14 3.27 11.85
C SER A 25 32.53 2.42 12.96
N VAL A 26 31.91 3.07 13.94
CA VAL A 26 31.05 2.40 14.92
C VAL A 26 29.96 1.72 14.09
N ALA A 27 30.08 0.41 13.93
CA ALA A 27 29.03 -0.41 13.37
C ALA A 27 27.84 -0.30 14.32
N VAL A 28 26.92 0.61 14.02
CA VAL A 28 25.62 0.67 14.66
C VAL A 28 24.99 -0.69 14.39
N LYS A 29 24.93 -1.55 15.41
CA LYS A 29 24.15 -2.78 15.35
C LYS A 29 22.71 -2.35 15.06
N SER A 30 22.30 -2.46 13.80
CA SER A 30 20.91 -2.33 13.40
C SER A 30 20.10 -3.31 14.25
N LEU A 31 19.25 -2.78 15.13
CA LEU A 31 18.31 -3.60 15.88
C LEU A 31 17.25 -4.06 14.89
N ALA A 32 17.00 -5.37 14.83
CA ALA A 32 15.95 -5.92 13.99
C ALA A 32 14.60 -5.27 14.32
N PHE A 33 13.72 -5.15 13.33
CA PHE A 33 12.37 -4.63 13.52
C PHE A 33 11.66 -5.34 14.68
N GLN A 34 11.20 -4.55 15.65
CA GLN A 34 10.16 -5.05 16.55
C GLN A 34 8.87 -5.19 15.75
N SER A 35 8.19 -6.32 15.89
CA SER A 35 7.01 -6.62 15.09
C SER A 35 5.89 -7.27 15.86
N ILE A 36 4.68 -7.10 15.34
CA ILE A 36 3.46 -7.70 15.85
C ILE A 36 3.01 -8.74 14.82
N LYS A 37 2.60 -9.92 15.31
CA LYS A 37 2.02 -10.95 14.46
C LYS A 37 0.72 -10.44 13.87
N HIS A 38 0.58 -10.55 12.56
CA HIS A 38 -0.55 -10.00 11.82
C HIS A 38 -0.90 -10.92 10.65
N ALA A 39 -1.68 -11.96 10.95
CA ALA A 39 -2.06 -12.94 9.94
C ALA A 39 -3.19 -12.39 9.06
N ASN A 40 -2.84 -11.92 7.86
CA ASN A 40 -3.80 -11.38 6.90
C ASN A 40 -3.41 -11.75 5.46
N ILE A 41 -4.23 -11.32 4.51
CA ILE A 41 -3.94 -11.38 3.08
C ILE A 41 -3.91 -9.96 2.52
N GLY A 42 -3.13 -9.76 1.47
CA GLY A 42 -3.05 -8.47 0.79
C GLY A 42 -2.82 -8.59 -0.71
N VAL A 43 -2.90 -7.46 -1.39
CA VAL A 43 -2.63 -7.28 -2.82
C VAL A 43 -1.55 -6.21 -3.02
N ILE A 44 -0.66 -6.45 -3.98
CA ILE A 44 0.35 -5.49 -4.42
C ILE A 44 -0.16 -4.78 -5.67
N LEU A 45 -0.22 -3.44 -5.66
CA LEU A 45 -0.58 -2.60 -6.82
C LEU A 45 0.60 -1.74 -7.28
N THR A 46 1.79 -2.32 -7.27
CA THR A 46 2.98 -1.77 -7.93
C THR A 46 3.63 -2.86 -8.79
N ASP A 47 4.22 -2.46 -9.90
CA ASP A 47 4.96 -3.38 -10.79
C ASP A 47 6.29 -3.81 -10.19
N GLU A 48 6.89 -2.95 -9.36
CA GLU A 48 8.20 -3.17 -8.75
C GLU A 48 8.11 -2.99 -7.24
N LEU A 49 8.69 -3.93 -6.49
CA LEU A 49 8.69 -3.90 -5.03
C LEU A 49 10.11 -4.17 -4.50
N ILE A 50 10.56 -3.27 -3.62
CA ILE A 50 11.84 -3.43 -2.92
C ILE A 50 11.62 -4.30 -1.69
N VAL A 51 12.47 -5.31 -1.55
CA VAL A 51 12.43 -6.27 -0.45
C VAL A 51 13.63 -6.03 0.46
N TYR A 52 13.35 -6.02 1.75
CA TYR A 52 14.30 -5.78 2.83
C TYR A 52 14.42 -7.02 3.72
N ASP A 53 15.56 -7.14 4.38
CA ASP A 53 15.72 -8.06 5.49
C ASP A 53 15.07 -7.51 6.78
N ARG A 54 15.22 -8.26 7.87
CA ARG A 54 14.66 -7.88 9.18
C ARG A 54 15.36 -6.70 9.86
N PHE A 55 16.45 -6.22 9.28
CA PHE A 55 17.31 -5.14 9.79
C PHE A 55 17.17 -3.87 8.94
N GLY A 56 16.27 -3.87 7.95
CA GLY A 56 16.04 -2.74 7.04
C GLY A 56 17.05 -2.64 5.91
N SER A 57 17.90 -3.64 5.69
CA SER A 57 18.80 -3.67 4.55
C SER A 57 18.07 -4.21 3.32
N GLN A 58 18.15 -3.49 2.20
CA GLN A 58 17.60 -3.96 0.93
C GLN A 58 18.32 -5.24 0.49
N ILE A 59 17.55 -6.29 0.17
CA ILE A 59 18.06 -7.58 -0.28
C ILE A 59 17.72 -7.88 -1.74
N ASN A 60 16.61 -7.33 -2.25
CA ASN A 60 16.18 -7.60 -3.62
C ASN A 60 15.21 -6.53 -4.12
N THR A 61 15.01 -6.51 -5.43
CA THR A 61 13.94 -5.77 -6.11
C THR A 61 13.23 -6.74 -7.04
N ILE A 62 11.93 -6.92 -6.87
CA ILE A 62 11.13 -7.89 -7.64
C ILE A 62 10.18 -7.13 -8.55
N LYS A 63 10.09 -7.57 -9.81
CA LYS A 63 9.24 -6.95 -10.85
C LYS A 63 8.05 -7.84 -11.23
N ASN A 64 7.08 -7.27 -11.93
CA ASN A 64 5.87 -7.94 -12.43
C ASN A 64 4.99 -8.49 -11.30
N LEU A 65 4.76 -7.65 -10.28
CA LEU A 65 3.99 -7.99 -9.08
C LEU A 65 2.58 -7.36 -9.05
N TYR A 66 2.21 -6.53 -10.02
CA TYR A 66 0.93 -5.85 -10.02
C TYR A 66 -0.25 -6.83 -10.02
N GLY A 67 -1.09 -6.74 -8.99
CA GLY A 67 -2.20 -7.64 -8.70
C GLY A 67 -1.85 -8.94 -7.97
N GLU A 68 -0.59 -9.15 -7.55
CA GLU A 68 -0.18 -10.35 -6.82
C GLU A 68 -0.81 -10.38 -5.42
N ILE A 69 -1.44 -11.51 -5.07
CA ILE A 69 -1.94 -11.76 -3.72
C ILE A 69 -0.83 -12.35 -2.85
N VAL A 70 -0.65 -11.78 -1.67
CA VAL A 70 0.38 -12.19 -0.70
C VAL A 70 -0.23 -12.47 0.67
N ALA A 71 0.38 -13.40 1.40
CA ALA A 71 0.13 -13.54 2.83
C ALA A 71 0.93 -12.47 3.58
N ILE A 72 0.32 -11.88 4.60
CA ILE A 72 0.98 -10.98 5.55
C ILE A 72 1.15 -11.76 6.85
N ASP A 73 2.38 -11.81 7.36
CA ASP A 73 2.73 -12.56 8.55
C ASP A 73 2.87 -11.64 9.79
N SER A 74 3.46 -10.45 9.59
CA SER A 74 3.75 -9.50 10.67
C SER A 74 3.96 -8.09 10.15
N ILE A 75 3.74 -7.10 11.02
CA ILE A 75 3.96 -5.68 10.75
C ILE A 75 4.96 -5.14 11.77
N SER A 76 5.86 -4.23 11.38
CA SER A 76 6.73 -3.53 12.32
C SER A 76 5.90 -2.67 13.28
N LYS A 77 6.34 -2.53 14.52
CA LYS A 77 5.68 -1.62 15.47
C LYS A 77 5.87 -0.16 15.06
N GLU A 78 7.08 0.16 14.60
CA GLU A 78 7.46 1.51 14.20
C GLU A 78 7.08 1.78 12.75
N LYS A 79 6.65 3.01 12.50
CA LYS A 79 6.57 3.58 11.15
C LYS A 79 7.87 4.30 10.84
N ILE A 80 8.36 4.13 9.62
CA ILE A 80 9.66 4.66 9.18
C ILE A 80 9.42 5.48 7.91
N ASP A 81 10.11 6.61 7.79
CA ASP A 81 10.25 7.33 6.52
C ASP A 81 11.65 7.06 5.97
N LEU A 82 11.75 6.20 4.96
CA LEU A 82 13.03 5.81 4.36
C LEU A 82 13.77 6.98 3.70
N LYS A 83 13.05 8.04 3.34
CA LYS A 83 13.61 9.24 2.71
C LYS A 83 13.94 10.34 3.72
N ASN A 84 13.61 10.16 5.00
CA ASN A 84 13.80 11.14 6.07
C ASN A 84 13.31 12.55 5.68
N THR A 85 12.16 12.61 5.00
CA THR A 85 11.53 13.85 4.55
C THR A 85 10.90 14.63 5.70
N GLY A 86 10.55 13.95 6.79
CA GLY A 86 9.80 14.53 7.91
C GLY A 86 8.31 14.71 7.62
N ASP A 87 7.83 14.18 6.49
CA ASP A 87 6.41 14.19 6.12
C ASP A 87 5.72 12.94 6.69
N ASN A 88 4.70 13.16 7.51
CA ASN A 88 3.91 12.09 8.13
C ASN A 88 3.21 11.19 7.10
N CYS A 89 2.98 11.67 5.87
CA CYS A 89 2.42 10.87 4.80
C CYS A 89 3.38 9.81 4.23
N ASN A 90 4.68 9.94 4.50
CA ASN A 90 5.70 8.97 4.10
C ASN A 90 6.01 7.93 5.20
N LEU A 91 5.42 8.07 6.39
CA LEU A 91 5.58 7.14 7.50
C LEU A 91 4.77 5.87 7.26
N LEU A 92 5.44 4.79 6.87
CA LEU A 92 4.82 3.47 6.69
C LEU A 92 5.45 2.43 7.61
N ASN A 93 4.65 1.45 8.00
CA ASN A 93 5.18 0.25 8.64
C ASN A 93 5.88 -0.63 7.60
N PHE A 94 6.93 -1.32 8.04
CA PHE A 94 7.44 -2.47 7.32
C PHE A 94 6.49 -3.66 7.48
N VAL A 95 6.19 -4.33 6.39
CA VAL A 95 5.27 -5.46 6.35
C VAL A 95 6.01 -6.70 5.89
N LYS A 96 5.96 -7.76 6.69
CA LYS A 96 6.51 -9.05 6.31
C LYS A 96 5.49 -9.80 5.46
N ILE A 97 5.82 -10.00 4.20
CA ILE A 97 4.96 -10.68 3.23
C ILE A 97 5.58 -11.97 2.72
N ARG A 98 4.70 -12.86 2.24
CA ARG A 98 5.08 -14.14 1.65
C ARG A 98 4.13 -14.56 0.54
N SER A 99 4.69 -14.94 -0.61
CA SER A 99 4.02 -15.65 -1.69
C SER A 99 5.00 -16.67 -2.31
N LYS A 100 4.62 -17.29 -3.43
CA LYS A 100 5.55 -18.13 -4.20
C LYS A 100 6.71 -17.34 -4.80
N LYS A 101 6.51 -16.04 -5.08
CA LYS A 101 7.49 -15.17 -5.77
C LYS A 101 8.33 -14.32 -4.81
N ILE A 102 7.78 -13.99 -3.65
CA ILE A 102 8.37 -13.01 -2.73
C ILE A 102 8.33 -13.52 -1.29
N THR A 103 9.40 -13.28 -0.54
CA THR A 103 9.43 -13.43 0.92
C THR A 103 10.39 -12.40 1.48
N GLY A 104 9.92 -11.59 2.44
CA GLY A 104 10.74 -10.57 3.07
C GLY A 104 9.90 -9.45 3.66
N TRP A 105 10.57 -8.38 4.07
CA TRP A 105 9.92 -7.17 4.55
C TRP A 105 9.79 -6.17 3.41
N VAL A 106 8.68 -5.45 3.34
CA VAL A 106 8.44 -4.42 2.33
C VAL A 106 7.94 -3.15 3.00
N HIS A 107 8.23 -2.02 2.37
CA HIS A 107 7.85 -0.69 2.81
C HIS A 107 7.31 0.04 1.59
N ASP A 108 6.01 -0.08 1.35
CA ASP A 108 5.40 0.39 0.12
C ASP A 108 3.94 0.77 0.35
N SER A 109 3.56 1.95 -0.15
CA SER A 109 2.21 2.50 -0.07
C SER A 109 1.20 1.76 -0.93
N LYS A 110 1.67 1.01 -1.94
CA LYS A 110 0.86 0.23 -2.88
C LYS A 110 0.67 -1.22 -2.44
N LEU A 111 0.95 -1.55 -1.18
CA LEU A 111 0.55 -2.81 -0.56
C LEU A 111 -0.72 -2.60 0.27
N TYR A 112 -1.77 -3.34 -0.07
CA TYR A 112 -3.08 -3.25 0.58
C TYR A 112 -3.42 -4.57 1.26
N GLU A 113 -3.85 -4.52 2.52
CA GLU A 113 -4.36 -5.67 3.24
C GLU A 113 -5.89 -5.71 3.21
N ARG A 114 -6.47 -6.91 3.28
CA ARG A 114 -7.89 -7.07 3.56
C ARG A 114 -8.26 -6.30 4.83
N GLU A 115 -9.27 -5.46 4.75
CA GLU A 115 -9.76 -4.73 5.91
C GLU A 115 -10.44 -5.70 6.91
N ILE A 116 -9.99 -5.70 8.17
CA ILE A 116 -10.56 -6.53 9.24
C ILE A 116 -11.28 -5.60 10.22
N LYS A 117 -12.48 -5.12 9.87
CA LYS A 117 -13.35 -4.38 10.79
C LYS A 117 -14.70 -5.09 10.90
N PRO A 118 -15.01 -5.75 12.04
CA PRO A 118 -16.28 -6.46 12.25
C PRO A 118 -17.54 -5.59 12.09
N SER A 119 -17.39 -4.26 12.21
CA SER A 119 -18.48 -3.28 12.07
C SER A 119 -18.71 -2.82 10.63
N LEU A 120 -17.80 -3.11 9.70
CA LEU A 120 -17.98 -2.76 8.29
C LEU A 120 -18.97 -3.71 7.65
N LYS A 121 -20.20 -3.21 7.41
CA LYS A 121 -21.24 -3.90 6.66
C LYS A 121 -20.94 -4.00 5.15
N ARG A 122 -19.68 -3.80 4.74
CA ARG A 122 -19.21 -3.78 3.34
C ARG A 122 -18.64 -5.13 2.89
N ASP A 123 -18.15 -5.95 3.83
CA ASP A 123 -17.83 -7.35 3.53
C ASP A 123 -19.07 -8.04 2.97
N THR A 124 -19.00 -8.42 1.70
CA THR A 124 -20.16 -8.95 1.00
C THR A 124 -19.85 -10.37 0.55
N THR A 125 -20.53 -11.33 1.17
CA THR A 125 -20.58 -12.70 0.67
C THR A 125 -21.78 -12.85 -0.25
N LEU A 126 -21.52 -13.18 -1.52
CA LEU A 126 -22.55 -13.55 -2.50
C LEU A 126 -22.56 -15.07 -2.65
N VAL A 127 -23.74 -15.67 -2.58
CA VAL A 127 -23.93 -17.11 -2.71
C VAL A 127 -24.80 -17.40 -3.92
N PHE A 128 -24.26 -18.18 -4.87
CA PHE A 128 -24.92 -18.62 -6.08
C PHE A 128 -24.80 -20.13 -6.21
N ASN A 129 -25.86 -20.90 -5.95
CA ASN A 129 -25.89 -22.38 -5.99
C ASN A 129 -24.63 -23.05 -5.40
N GLN A 130 -23.62 -23.36 -6.22
CA GLN A 130 -22.38 -24.04 -5.83
C GLN A 130 -21.15 -23.12 -5.74
N MET A 131 -21.35 -21.81 -5.78
CA MET A 131 -20.31 -20.79 -5.81
C MET A 131 -20.57 -19.75 -4.73
N LYS A 132 -19.54 -19.49 -3.93
CA LYS A 132 -19.47 -18.41 -2.95
C LYS A 132 -18.41 -17.43 -3.43
N ILE A 133 -18.74 -16.15 -3.39
CA ILE A 133 -17.84 -15.06 -3.71
C ILE A 133 -17.77 -14.17 -2.48
N ASP A 134 -16.59 -14.03 -1.90
CA ASP A 134 -16.37 -13.03 -0.87
C ASP A 134 -15.71 -11.81 -1.50
N ILE A 135 -16.33 -10.65 -1.28
CA ILE A 135 -15.88 -9.34 -1.75
C ILE A 135 -15.34 -8.62 -0.52
N LEU A 136 -14.02 -8.43 -0.49
CA LEU A 136 -13.29 -8.01 0.70
C LEU A 136 -12.58 -6.69 0.39
N PRO A 137 -13.08 -5.55 0.90
CA PRO A 137 -12.38 -4.28 0.79
C PRO A 137 -10.96 -4.39 1.36
N ALA A 138 -10.02 -3.71 0.74
CA ALA A 138 -8.64 -3.64 1.22
C ALA A 138 -8.26 -2.20 1.54
N LYS A 139 -7.32 -2.06 2.48
CA LYS A 139 -6.75 -0.79 2.93
C LYS A 139 -5.22 -0.89 2.93
N ASN A 140 -4.53 0.20 2.75
CA ASN A 140 -3.07 0.22 2.90
C ASN A 140 -2.65 0.13 4.38
N PHE A 141 -1.36 0.02 4.63
CA PHE A 141 -0.77 0.01 5.98
C PHE A 141 -0.64 1.42 6.58
N ASN A 142 -1.71 2.22 6.46
CA ASN A 142 -1.91 3.56 6.98
C ASN A 142 -1.04 4.65 6.35
N ILE A 143 -1.31 4.98 5.08
CA ILE A 143 -1.07 6.34 4.60
C ILE A 143 -2.20 7.22 5.17
N GLY A 144 -1.87 8.16 6.06
CA GLY A 144 -2.85 9.05 6.70
C GLY A 144 -3.24 8.67 8.14
N VAL A 145 -2.26 8.78 9.03
CA VAL A 145 -2.29 8.92 10.52
C VAL A 145 -3.62 8.70 11.27
N TYR A 146 -3.57 7.82 12.28
CA TYR A 146 -4.12 8.11 13.61
C TYR A 146 -3.05 7.69 14.61
N ASP A 147 -2.38 8.67 15.23
CA ASP A 147 -1.73 8.50 16.53
C ASP A 147 -2.46 9.41 17.51
N GLU A 148 -2.53 8.96 18.76
CA GLU A 148 -3.42 9.37 19.85
C GLU A 148 -3.21 10.81 20.37
N VAL A 149 -2.53 11.67 19.61
CA VAL A 149 -2.21 13.06 20.00
C VAL A 149 -2.98 14.02 19.10
N GLU A 150 -4.17 14.39 19.58
CA GLU A 150 -4.95 15.59 19.20
C GLU A 150 -5.01 15.94 17.70
N ASP A 151 -6.11 15.52 17.05
CA ASP A 151 -6.89 16.31 16.10
C ASP A 151 -6.17 17.07 14.97
N MET A 152 -5.11 16.50 14.37
CA MET A 152 -4.58 17.00 13.09
C MET A 152 -4.89 16.01 11.96
N LEU A 153 -6.03 16.23 11.30
CA LEU A 153 -6.38 15.60 10.02
C LEU A 153 -5.30 15.94 8.99
N THR A 154 -4.34 15.04 8.79
CA THR A 154 -3.38 15.16 7.69
C THR A 154 -3.95 14.39 6.50
N PHE A 155 -4.45 15.11 5.49
CA PHE A 155 -4.93 14.52 4.24
C PHE A 155 -3.75 13.98 3.43
N CYS A 156 -3.36 12.74 3.67
CA CYS A 156 -2.38 12.07 2.84
C CYS A 156 -3.05 11.51 1.58
N GLY A 157 -2.46 11.78 0.41
CA GLY A 157 -2.91 11.15 -0.84
C GLY A 157 -2.65 9.64 -0.82
N GLY A 158 -3.44 8.85 -1.55
CA GLY A 158 -3.24 7.39 -1.67
C GLY A 158 -4.35 6.50 -1.11
N ASN A 159 -5.56 7.05 -0.96
CA ASN A 159 -6.78 6.30 -0.61
C ASN A 159 -7.29 5.48 -1.81
N GLU A 160 -6.44 4.62 -2.33
CA GLU A 160 -6.88 3.53 -3.19
C GLU A 160 -7.47 2.44 -2.28
N SER A 161 -8.71 2.01 -2.54
CA SER A 161 -9.34 0.91 -1.81
C SER A 161 -9.65 -0.23 -2.77
N PRO A 162 -8.63 -0.98 -3.25
CA PRO A 162 -8.89 -2.12 -4.10
C PRO A 162 -9.68 -3.17 -3.32
N VAL A 163 -10.36 -4.03 -4.06
CA VAL A 163 -11.10 -5.14 -3.48
C VAL A 163 -10.41 -6.45 -3.80
N ILE A 164 -10.31 -7.30 -2.78
CA ILE A 164 -9.86 -8.68 -2.90
C ILE A 164 -11.09 -9.56 -3.02
N PHE A 165 -11.18 -10.32 -4.11
CA PHE A 165 -12.22 -11.31 -4.34
C PHE A 165 -11.73 -12.68 -3.94
N TYR A 166 -12.50 -13.42 -3.14
CA TYR A 166 -12.35 -14.86 -3.00
C TYR A 166 -13.41 -15.58 -3.82
N ASN A 167 -13.00 -16.47 -4.71
CA ASN A 167 -13.91 -17.29 -5.52
C ASN A 167 -13.82 -18.76 -5.11
N SER A 168 -14.88 -19.32 -4.50
CA SER A 168 -14.88 -20.69 -4.00
C SER A 168 -14.79 -21.76 -5.10
N LYS A 169 -15.23 -21.45 -6.33
CA LYS A 169 -15.15 -22.36 -7.48
C LYS A 169 -13.71 -22.68 -7.86
N TYR A 170 -12.83 -21.67 -7.77
CA TYR A 170 -11.40 -21.81 -8.08
C TYR A 170 -10.51 -21.84 -6.83
N LYS A 171 -11.10 -21.63 -5.63
CA LYS A 171 -10.41 -21.55 -4.33
C LYS A 171 -9.24 -20.56 -4.36
N LYS A 172 -9.43 -19.41 -5.01
CA LYS A 172 -8.38 -18.39 -5.18
C LYS A 172 -8.85 -17.03 -4.68
N TYR A 173 -7.89 -16.26 -4.20
CA TYR A 173 -8.01 -14.82 -4.05
C TYR A 173 -7.49 -14.14 -5.32
N GLU A 174 -8.12 -13.05 -5.72
CA GLU A 174 -7.68 -12.22 -6.85
C GLU A 174 -8.19 -10.79 -6.72
N THR A 175 -7.53 -9.86 -7.42
CA THR A 175 -8.06 -8.52 -7.67
C THR A 175 -8.63 -8.46 -9.07
N ILE A 176 -9.74 -7.74 -9.24
CA ILE A 176 -10.46 -7.64 -10.52
C ILE A 176 -10.07 -6.34 -11.20
N PHE A 177 -9.28 -6.45 -12.28
CA PHE A 177 -8.97 -5.33 -13.15
C PHE A 177 -10.12 -5.05 -14.10
N LEU A 178 -10.39 -3.78 -14.35
CA LEU A 178 -11.44 -3.31 -15.26
C LEU A 178 -10.84 -3.00 -16.62
N GLU A 179 -11.41 -3.59 -17.67
CA GLU A 179 -11.06 -3.35 -19.06
C GLU A 179 -12.07 -2.40 -19.70
N ASN A 180 -11.62 -1.67 -20.73
CA ASN A 180 -12.46 -0.80 -21.57
C ASN A 180 -13.23 0.26 -20.76
N LEU A 181 -12.55 1.01 -19.89
CA LEU A 181 -13.10 2.23 -19.32
C LEU A 181 -13.40 3.20 -20.48
N PRO A 182 -14.67 3.46 -20.82
CA PRO A 182 -14.97 4.32 -21.97
C PRO A 182 -14.49 5.72 -21.65
N GLU A 183 -13.72 6.35 -22.55
CA GLU A 183 -13.30 7.76 -22.43
C GLU A 183 -14.48 8.73 -22.25
N THR A 184 -15.69 8.29 -22.59
CA THR A 184 -16.96 9.04 -22.44
C THR A 184 -17.73 8.73 -21.16
N GLN A 185 -17.27 7.80 -20.30
CA GLN A 185 -17.85 7.47 -18.99
C GLN A 185 -16.92 7.91 -17.85
N ASN A 186 -16.36 9.12 -17.98
CA ASN A 186 -15.33 9.78 -17.16
C ASN A 186 -15.52 9.84 -15.63
N ASP A 187 -16.55 9.21 -15.07
CA ASP A 187 -16.85 9.31 -13.65
C ASP A 187 -16.36 8.10 -12.82
N TYR A 188 -15.91 7.00 -13.47
CA TYR A 188 -15.21 5.90 -12.79
C TYR A 188 -13.77 5.82 -13.28
N SER A 189 -12.82 6.25 -12.45
CA SER A 189 -11.44 6.52 -12.87
C SER A 189 -10.49 5.34 -12.65
N GLU A 190 -10.91 4.38 -11.84
CA GLU A 190 -10.06 3.31 -11.35
C GLU A 190 -10.00 2.15 -12.36
N ASN A 191 -8.80 1.61 -12.57
CA ASN A 191 -8.58 0.46 -13.46
C ASN A 191 -8.81 -0.90 -12.77
N TYR A 192 -9.35 -0.89 -11.56
CA TYR A 192 -9.75 -2.07 -10.79
C TYR A 192 -11.04 -1.78 -10.03
N PHE A 193 -11.73 -2.85 -9.61
CA PHE A 193 -12.95 -2.71 -8.81
C PHE A 193 -12.63 -2.18 -7.41
N THR A 194 -13.30 -1.08 -7.04
CA THR A 194 -13.27 -0.46 -5.70
C THR A 194 -14.62 -0.60 -5.00
N LEU A 195 -14.59 -0.46 -3.68
CA LEU A 195 -15.78 -0.35 -2.84
C LEU A 195 -15.45 0.60 -1.69
N ASP A 196 -15.41 1.89 -2.01
CA ASP A 196 -14.89 2.94 -1.13
C ASP A 196 -15.91 3.38 -0.06
N ASP A 197 -15.41 3.96 1.03
CA ASP A 197 -16.21 4.50 2.14
C ASP A 197 -15.36 5.52 2.91
N HIS A 198 -15.46 6.77 2.49
CA HIS A 198 -14.76 7.91 3.09
C HIS A 198 -15.63 9.17 2.99
N ASP A 199 -15.15 10.29 3.56
CA ASP A 199 -15.92 11.55 3.65
C ASP A 199 -16.37 12.15 2.30
N GLY A 200 -15.79 11.67 1.19
CA GLY A 200 -16.12 12.10 -0.17
C GLY A 200 -17.26 11.30 -0.79
N TRP A 201 -17.21 9.97 -0.68
CA TRP A 201 -18.27 9.09 -1.16
C TRP A 201 -18.28 7.73 -0.43
N GLY A 202 -19.43 7.04 -0.52
CA GLY A 202 -19.61 5.69 -0.03
C GLY A 202 -20.25 4.78 -1.06
N ASP A 203 -19.66 3.62 -1.26
CA ASP A 203 -20.11 2.60 -2.21
C ASP A 203 -20.86 1.47 -1.49
N LYS A 204 -21.96 1.03 -2.11
CA LYS A 204 -22.77 -0.09 -1.63
C LYS A 204 -23.23 -0.97 -2.78
N ILE A 205 -23.00 -2.28 -2.67
CA ILE A 205 -23.59 -3.25 -3.59
C ILE A 205 -25.10 -3.35 -3.27
N ILE A 206 -25.94 -2.97 -4.24
CA ILE A 206 -27.41 -2.98 -4.11
C ILE A 206 -28.07 -4.13 -4.85
N ALA A 207 -27.39 -4.72 -5.85
CA ALA A 207 -27.86 -5.92 -6.52
C ALA A 207 -26.69 -6.75 -7.06
N SER A 208 -26.93 -8.06 -7.20
CA SER A 208 -26.00 -8.97 -7.85
C SER A 208 -26.74 -10.04 -8.64
N HIS A 209 -26.15 -10.46 -9.75
CA HIS A 209 -26.66 -11.54 -10.59
C HIS A 209 -25.51 -12.37 -11.14
N PHE A 210 -25.68 -13.69 -11.21
CA PHE A 210 -24.67 -14.59 -11.75
C PHE A 210 -25.27 -15.48 -12.84
N SER A 211 -24.72 -15.41 -14.05
CA SER A 211 -25.05 -16.32 -15.14
C SER A 211 -23.87 -16.50 -16.07
N ASN A 212 -23.78 -17.65 -16.74
CA ASN A 212 -22.75 -17.92 -17.75
C ASN A 212 -21.31 -17.60 -17.31
N ASN A 213 -21.01 -17.89 -16.04
CA ASN A 213 -19.70 -17.64 -15.42
C ASN A 213 -19.31 -16.13 -15.37
N ARG A 214 -20.32 -15.26 -15.39
CA ARG A 214 -20.23 -13.81 -15.24
C ARG A 214 -21.03 -13.37 -14.03
N LEU A 215 -20.44 -12.48 -13.23
CA LEU A 215 -21.09 -11.79 -12.13
C LEU A 215 -21.38 -10.35 -12.56
N THR A 216 -22.64 -9.96 -12.51
CA THR A 216 -23.04 -8.56 -12.62
C THR A 216 -23.27 -8.01 -11.22
N LEU A 217 -22.60 -6.92 -10.89
CA LEU A 217 -22.78 -6.15 -9.67
C LEU A 217 -23.38 -4.80 -10.01
N VAL A 218 -24.35 -4.36 -9.21
CA VAL A 218 -24.86 -3.00 -9.24
C VAL A 218 -24.44 -2.33 -7.94
N VAL A 219 -23.64 -1.28 -8.07
CA VAL A 219 -23.10 -0.48 -6.97
C VAL A 219 -23.77 0.88 -6.99
N ASN A 220 -24.31 1.30 -5.84
CA ASN A 220 -24.73 2.67 -5.61
C ASN A 220 -23.59 3.41 -4.90
N ARG A 221 -23.17 4.53 -5.49
CA ARG A 221 -22.17 5.45 -4.94
C ARG A 221 -22.88 6.72 -4.50
N GLY A 222 -22.91 7.00 -3.20
CA GLY A 222 -23.45 8.24 -2.65
C GLY A 222 -22.36 9.26 -2.36
N TYR A 223 -22.58 10.52 -2.70
CA TYR A 223 -21.71 11.65 -2.36
C TYR A 223 -22.56 12.88 -1.97
N GLN A 224 -21.94 13.93 -1.44
CA GLN A 224 -22.66 15.08 -0.86
C GLN A 224 -23.66 15.76 -1.82
N GLU A 225 -23.37 15.73 -3.13
CA GLU A 225 -24.14 16.43 -4.18
C GLU A 225 -25.00 15.48 -5.05
N GLY A 226 -25.10 14.20 -4.70
CA GLY A 226 -25.97 13.27 -5.42
C GLY A 226 -25.60 11.81 -5.25
N GLU A 227 -26.01 11.01 -6.22
CA GLU A 227 -25.67 9.59 -6.28
C GLU A 227 -25.31 9.16 -7.70
N ALA A 228 -24.59 8.05 -7.80
CA ALA A 228 -24.37 7.35 -9.05
C ALA A 228 -24.70 5.87 -8.91
N THR A 229 -25.18 5.27 -10.00
CA THR A 229 -25.35 3.82 -10.12
C THR A 229 -24.35 3.28 -11.13
N ILE A 230 -23.52 2.35 -10.69
CA ILE A 230 -22.44 1.77 -11.46
C ILE A 230 -22.76 0.29 -11.65
N THR A 231 -22.85 -0.17 -12.89
CA THR A 231 -23.04 -1.59 -13.20
C THR A 231 -21.74 -2.16 -13.74
N ILE A 232 -21.24 -3.19 -13.06
CA ILE A 232 -19.96 -3.83 -13.36
C ILE A 232 -20.20 -5.30 -13.69
N GLU A 233 -19.65 -5.76 -14.80
CA GLU A 233 -19.69 -7.18 -15.17
C GLU A 233 -18.28 -7.77 -15.01
N ILE A 234 -18.18 -8.85 -14.23
CA ILE A 234 -16.95 -9.58 -13.94
C ILE A 234 -17.03 -10.95 -14.59
N LYS A 235 -16.13 -11.25 -15.52
CA LYS A 235 -15.96 -12.57 -16.11
C LYS A 235 -14.91 -13.34 -15.31
N PHE A 236 -15.33 -14.41 -14.64
CA PHE A 236 -14.38 -15.21 -13.88
C PHE A 236 -13.61 -16.18 -14.77
N ASP A 237 -12.31 -16.30 -14.56
CA ASP A 237 -11.47 -17.25 -15.28
C ASP A 237 -10.54 -17.98 -14.30
N LYS A 238 -10.07 -19.18 -14.66
CA LYS A 238 -9.13 -19.95 -13.83
C LYS A 238 -7.80 -19.20 -13.66
N HIS A 239 -7.34 -18.51 -14.70
CA HIS A 239 -6.06 -17.81 -14.72
C HIS A 239 -6.20 -16.37 -14.23
N LYS A 240 -7.02 -15.55 -14.89
CA LYS A 240 -7.20 -14.13 -14.55
C LYS A 240 -8.63 -13.68 -14.82
N SER A 241 -9.35 -13.29 -13.78
CA SER A 241 -10.67 -12.70 -13.93
C SER A 241 -10.56 -11.23 -14.32
N LEU A 242 -11.51 -10.75 -15.11
CA LEU A 242 -11.52 -9.39 -15.66
C LEU A 242 -12.93 -8.80 -15.53
N GLY A 243 -12.99 -7.52 -15.22
CA GLY A 243 -14.23 -6.75 -15.13
C GLY A 243 -14.36 -5.73 -16.26
N LYS A 244 -15.55 -5.17 -16.39
CA LYS A 244 -15.81 -3.98 -17.22
C LYS A 244 -16.95 -3.18 -16.59
N VAL A 245 -16.88 -1.87 -16.68
CA VAL A 245 -18.02 -0.99 -16.41
C VAL A 245 -18.94 -1.06 -17.63
N ILE A 246 -20.17 -1.54 -17.44
CA ILE A 246 -21.16 -1.65 -18.53
C ILE A 246 -22.16 -0.50 -18.52
N LYS A 247 -22.32 0.18 -17.38
CA LYS A 247 -23.22 1.31 -17.23
C LYS A 247 -22.77 2.21 -16.08
N TYR A 248 -22.83 3.51 -16.29
CA TYR A 248 -22.64 4.53 -15.26
C TYR A 248 -23.77 5.56 -15.39
N GLU A 249 -24.56 5.75 -14.33
CA GLU A 249 -25.69 6.67 -14.30
C GLU A 249 -25.56 7.63 -13.13
N ARG A 250 -25.29 8.91 -13.41
CA ARG A 250 -25.21 9.97 -12.41
C ARG A 250 -26.58 10.61 -12.19
N ARG A 251 -26.93 10.86 -10.94
CA ARG A 251 -28.12 11.63 -10.54
C ARG A 251 -27.67 12.76 -9.59
N PRO A 252 -27.60 14.00 -10.09
CA PRO A 252 -27.45 15.15 -9.18
C PRO A 252 -28.72 15.30 -8.33
N PHE A 253 -28.57 15.87 -7.14
CA PHE A 253 -29.73 16.31 -6.34
C PHE A 253 -30.47 17.48 -7.01
#